data_AF-A0A813CAP2-F1
#
_entry.id   AF-A0A813CAP2-F1
#
_cell.length_a   1.000
_cell.length_b   1.000
_cell.length_c   1.000
_cell.angle_alpha   90.00
_cell.angle_beta   90.00
_cell.angle_gamma   90.00
#
_symmetry.space_group_name_H-M   'P 1'
#
loop_
_entity.id
_entity.type
_entity.pdbx_description
1 polymer ?
#
loop_
_entity_poly.entity_id
_entity_poly.type
_entity_poly.pdbx_seq_one_letter_code
_entity_poly.pdbx_strand_id
1 'polypeptide(L)'
;VESTYGKIEDWDVSAVTDLSQLFKEMDAFNADISAWNTSAVTKMSEMFYKAKAFNQAIGAWDTSAVTDMSSMFYRAYDFNQAIGAWNTSAVTDMRAMFYGADDFNQSIGAWDTSAVTDMSSMFYRAYDFNQAIGAWNTSAVTDMGFMFSYAKAFNQAIGAWDTSAVTDMGYMFDNAKEFYVQRSRKFPSATVPGGELPCRQRTRLPALPNQSVLLGRRVALRALQSGRGAFARSGCLPGVPTTAVRTFQGRGLPAMWLSIHCNRGYVHLVAPGGFCFGARGTGCGAPALGITQ
;
A
#
# COMPACT_ATOMS: atom_id res chain seq x y z
N VAL A 1 30.65 -8.62 -28.41
CA VAL A 1 29.30 -9.23 -28.50
C VAL A 1 28.73 -9.03 -29.89
N GLU A 2 28.66 -7.80 -30.37
CA GLU A 2 28.12 -7.48 -31.70
C GLU A 2 28.83 -8.20 -32.87
N SER A 3 30.16 -8.31 -32.80
CA SER A 3 30.96 -9.08 -33.79
C SER A 3 30.71 -10.59 -33.81
N THR A 4 30.04 -11.12 -32.78
CA THR A 4 29.85 -12.57 -32.58
C THR A 4 28.38 -12.97 -32.69
N TYR A 5 27.47 -12.12 -32.23
CA TYR A 5 26.03 -12.42 -32.12
C TYR A 5 25.14 -11.41 -32.85
N GLY A 6 25.73 -10.50 -33.62
CA GLY A 6 24.99 -9.39 -34.23
C GLY A 6 24.51 -8.37 -33.19
N LYS A 7 23.77 -7.38 -33.66
CA LYS A 7 23.16 -6.39 -32.78
C LYS A 7 22.02 -7.00 -31.99
N ILE A 8 21.86 -6.56 -30.76
CA ILE A 8 20.81 -7.07 -29.87
C ILE A 8 19.40 -6.75 -30.36
N GLU A 9 19.24 -5.65 -31.10
CA GLU A 9 17.98 -5.26 -31.75
C GLU A 9 17.47 -6.31 -32.75
N ASP A 10 18.39 -7.09 -33.35
CA ASP A 10 18.09 -8.09 -34.38
C ASP A 10 17.93 -9.52 -33.82
N TRP A 11 18.01 -9.71 -32.50
CA TRP A 11 17.90 -11.03 -31.91
C TRP A 11 16.47 -11.58 -32.03
N ASP A 12 16.34 -12.79 -32.58
CA ASP A 12 15.07 -13.52 -32.58
C ASP A 12 14.84 -14.16 -31.20
N VAL A 13 13.97 -13.51 -30.42
CA VAL A 13 13.52 -14.00 -29.10
C VAL A 13 12.13 -14.62 -29.13
N SER A 14 11.55 -14.87 -30.31
CA SER A 14 10.15 -15.31 -30.46
C SER A 14 9.84 -16.68 -29.84
N ALA A 15 10.87 -17.51 -29.65
CA ALA A 15 10.77 -18.81 -28.99
C ALA A 15 11.19 -18.79 -27.50
N VAL A 16 11.63 -17.65 -26.99
CA VAL A 16 12.12 -17.53 -25.61
C VAL A 16 10.92 -17.44 -24.66
N THR A 17 10.85 -18.36 -23.71
CA THR A 17 9.78 -18.41 -22.71
C THR A 17 10.16 -17.78 -21.37
N ASP A 18 11.45 -17.55 -21.14
CA ASP A 18 12.00 -17.08 -19.88
C ASP A 18 13.08 -16.02 -20.16
N LEU A 19 12.76 -14.75 -19.84
CA LEU A 19 13.68 -13.61 -19.91
C LEU A 19 14.19 -13.21 -18.53
N SER A 20 13.95 -14.04 -17.51
CA SER A 20 14.31 -13.71 -16.15
C SER A 20 15.81 -13.45 -16.05
N GLN A 21 16.17 -12.39 -15.34
CA GLN A 21 17.56 -11.98 -15.08
C GLN A 21 18.43 -11.66 -16.31
N LEU A 22 17.87 -11.57 -17.52
CA LEU A 22 18.67 -11.42 -18.75
C LEU A 22 19.64 -10.22 -18.73
N PHE A 23 19.21 -9.09 -18.14
CA PHE A 23 20.02 -7.87 -17.98
C PHE A 23 20.25 -7.51 -16.51
N LYS A 24 20.18 -8.51 -15.62
CA LYS A 24 20.39 -8.33 -14.19
C LYS A 24 21.79 -7.78 -13.91
N GLU A 25 21.82 -6.72 -13.10
CA GLU A 25 22.98 -5.94 -12.67
C GLU A 25 23.82 -5.34 -13.82
N MET A 26 23.24 -5.22 -15.01
CA MET A 26 23.87 -4.51 -16.12
C MET A 26 23.64 -3.00 -15.98
N ASP A 27 24.38 -2.37 -15.07
CA ASP A 27 24.25 -0.95 -14.70
C ASP A 27 24.09 0.01 -15.89
N ALA A 28 24.81 -0.24 -16.99
CA ALA A 28 24.85 0.62 -18.18
C ALA A 28 24.00 0.11 -19.36
N PHE A 29 23.24 -0.97 -19.19
CA PHE A 29 22.44 -1.53 -20.28
C PHE A 29 21.29 -0.59 -20.65
N ASN A 30 21.26 -0.16 -21.91
CA ASN A 30 20.19 0.68 -22.47
C ASN A 30 20.09 0.52 -23.99
N ALA A 31 20.36 -0.67 -24.52
CA ALA A 31 20.28 -0.93 -25.96
C ALA A 31 18.82 -1.14 -26.38
N ASP A 32 18.46 -0.71 -27.59
CA ASP A 32 17.09 -0.84 -28.11
C ASP A 32 16.70 -2.32 -28.25
N ILE A 33 15.61 -2.68 -27.59
CA ILE A 33 14.96 -4.00 -27.59
C ILE A 33 13.45 -3.87 -27.79
N SER A 34 12.99 -2.73 -28.29
CA SER A 34 11.57 -2.43 -28.51
C SER A 34 10.92 -3.34 -29.55
N ALA A 35 11.71 -3.83 -30.51
CA ALA A 35 11.26 -4.69 -31.62
C ALA A 35 11.18 -6.19 -31.27
N TRP A 36 11.57 -6.59 -30.06
CA TRP A 36 11.54 -7.98 -29.64
C TRP A 36 10.12 -8.55 -29.59
N ASN A 37 9.93 -9.73 -30.16
CA ASN A 37 8.68 -10.48 -30.05
C ASN A 37 8.65 -11.27 -28.72
N THR A 38 7.92 -10.75 -27.73
CA THR A 38 7.82 -11.34 -26.39
C THR A 38 6.60 -12.24 -26.19
N SER A 39 5.82 -12.58 -27.23
CA SER A 39 4.53 -13.28 -27.08
C SER A 39 4.63 -14.67 -26.43
N ALA A 40 5.80 -15.31 -26.49
CA ALA A 40 6.05 -16.60 -25.86
C ALA A 40 6.56 -16.49 -24.41
N VAL A 41 6.90 -15.29 -23.95
CA VAL A 41 7.55 -15.07 -22.66
C VAL A 41 6.54 -15.24 -21.54
N THR A 42 6.88 -16.10 -20.58
CA THR A 42 6.07 -16.39 -19.38
C THR A 42 6.68 -15.84 -18.10
N LYS A 43 8.00 -15.57 -18.10
CA LYS A 43 8.72 -15.07 -16.93
C LYS A 43 9.61 -13.91 -17.32
N MET A 44 9.50 -12.82 -16.57
CA MET A 44 10.31 -11.60 -16.72
C MET A 44 10.91 -11.16 -15.38
N SER A 45 10.99 -12.06 -14.39
CA SER A 45 11.47 -11.69 -13.07
C SER A 45 12.92 -11.22 -13.10
N GLU A 46 13.19 -10.13 -12.40
CA GLU A 46 14.51 -9.52 -12.27
C GLU A 46 15.20 -9.17 -13.62
N MET A 47 14.47 -9.11 -14.74
CA MET A 47 15.07 -8.90 -16.07
C MET A 47 15.97 -7.66 -16.14
N PHE A 48 15.56 -6.55 -15.50
CA PHE A 48 16.30 -5.29 -15.40
C PHE A 48 16.70 -4.97 -13.96
N TYR A 49 16.84 -5.98 -13.10
CA TYR A 49 17.24 -5.81 -11.71
C TYR A 49 18.58 -5.07 -11.63
N LYS A 50 18.61 -3.88 -11.04
CA LYS A 50 19.75 -2.95 -10.98
C LYS A 50 20.34 -2.57 -12.35
N ALA A 51 19.58 -2.64 -13.43
CA ALA A 51 19.98 -2.04 -14.70
C ALA A 51 19.72 -0.52 -14.65
N LYS A 52 20.61 0.20 -13.95
CA LYS A 52 20.37 1.58 -13.50
C LYS A 52 20.01 2.54 -14.64
N ALA A 53 20.70 2.43 -15.77
CA ALA A 53 20.53 3.29 -16.95
C ALA A 53 19.43 2.82 -17.93
N PHE A 54 18.75 1.70 -17.65
CA PHE A 54 17.77 1.15 -18.57
C PHE A 54 16.52 2.03 -18.65
N ASN A 55 16.19 2.52 -19.85
CA ASN A 55 15.04 3.37 -20.08
C ASN A 55 14.48 3.23 -21.52
N GLN A 56 14.51 2.02 -22.09
CA GLN A 56 14.05 1.77 -23.46
C GLN A 56 12.54 1.52 -23.57
N ALA A 57 11.97 1.96 -24.69
CA ALA A 57 10.53 1.93 -24.94
C ALA A 57 10.01 0.50 -25.19
N ILE A 58 9.69 -0.21 -24.11
CA ILE A 58 9.18 -1.59 -24.09
C ILE A 58 7.65 -1.68 -23.95
N GLY A 59 6.95 -0.56 -24.13
CA GLY A 59 5.48 -0.50 -24.01
C GLY A 59 4.72 -1.35 -25.04
N ALA A 60 5.38 -1.71 -26.15
CA ALA A 60 4.81 -2.52 -27.23
C ALA A 60 4.96 -4.04 -27.03
N TRP A 61 5.65 -4.48 -25.97
CA TRP A 61 5.82 -5.90 -25.69
C TRP A 61 4.48 -6.58 -25.38
N ASP A 62 4.33 -7.81 -25.89
CA ASP A 62 3.23 -8.69 -25.50
C ASP A 62 3.58 -9.36 -24.16
N THR A 63 2.84 -9.01 -23.12
CA THR A 63 2.98 -9.55 -21.77
C THR A 63 1.84 -10.50 -21.39
N SER A 64 0.95 -10.84 -22.32
CA SER A 64 -0.29 -11.59 -22.04
C SER A 64 -0.07 -12.99 -21.46
N ALA A 65 1.09 -13.59 -21.72
CA ALA A 65 1.49 -14.89 -21.20
C ALA A 65 2.36 -14.81 -19.92
N VAL A 66 2.76 -13.60 -19.49
CA VAL A 66 3.68 -13.40 -18.37
C VAL A 66 2.96 -13.63 -17.05
N THR A 67 3.51 -14.49 -16.20
CA THR A 67 2.97 -14.81 -14.87
C THR A 67 3.80 -14.22 -13.73
N ASP A 68 5.08 -13.93 -13.98
CA ASP A 68 6.03 -13.43 -12.97
C ASP A 68 6.76 -12.18 -13.47
N MET A 69 6.49 -11.04 -12.82
CA MET A 69 7.15 -9.75 -13.03
C MET A 69 7.92 -9.30 -11.79
N SER A 70 8.18 -10.21 -10.85
CA SER A 70 8.83 -9.89 -9.59
C SER A 70 10.19 -9.20 -9.81
N SER A 71 10.40 -8.09 -9.10
CA SER A 71 11.65 -7.32 -9.12
C SER A 71 12.16 -6.90 -10.51
N MET A 72 11.30 -6.87 -11.54
CA MET A 72 11.70 -6.63 -12.93
C MET A 72 12.49 -5.33 -13.11
N PHE A 73 12.10 -4.23 -12.44
CA PHE A 73 12.77 -2.92 -12.46
C PHE A 73 13.34 -2.54 -11.09
N TYR A 74 13.68 -3.52 -10.25
CA TYR A 74 14.28 -3.26 -8.94
C TYR A 74 15.54 -2.42 -9.09
N ARG A 75 15.56 -1.19 -8.58
CA ARG A 75 16.67 -0.22 -8.68
C ARG A 75 17.11 0.08 -10.12
N ALA A 76 16.18 0.01 -11.08
CA ALA A 76 16.36 0.63 -12.40
C ALA A 76 16.03 2.13 -12.28
N TYR A 77 16.98 2.91 -11.75
CA TYR A 77 16.74 4.28 -11.31
C TYR A 77 16.14 5.18 -12.39
N ASP A 78 16.64 5.06 -13.63
CA ASP A 78 16.26 5.94 -14.74
C ASP A 78 15.02 5.44 -15.51
N PHE A 79 14.44 4.29 -15.14
CA PHE A 79 13.35 3.68 -15.90
C PHE A 79 12.04 4.48 -15.73
N ASN A 80 11.54 5.05 -16.83
CA ASN A 80 10.31 5.84 -16.82
C ASN A 80 9.52 5.71 -18.15
N GLN A 81 9.45 4.51 -18.70
CA GLN A 81 8.77 4.27 -19.99
C GLN A 81 7.32 3.84 -19.85
N ALA A 82 6.50 4.26 -20.82
CA ALA A 82 5.07 4.00 -20.83
C ALA A 82 4.79 2.49 -21.02
N ILE A 83 4.36 1.83 -19.94
CA ILE A 83 4.02 0.40 -19.89
C ILE A 83 2.56 0.16 -19.49
N GLY A 84 1.74 1.21 -19.52
CA GLY A 84 0.32 1.12 -19.16
C GLY A 84 -0.53 0.24 -20.09
N ALA A 85 -0.02 -0.07 -21.28
CA ALA A 85 -0.70 -0.92 -22.28
C ALA A 85 -0.42 -2.42 -22.10
N TRP A 86 0.47 -2.80 -21.17
CA TRP A 86 0.76 -4.20 -20.88
C TRP A 86 -0.49 -4.95 -20.39
N ASN A 87 -0.64 -6.18 -20.86
CA ASN A 87 -1.64 -7.11 -20.34
C ASN A 87 -1.05 -7.83 -19.13
N THR A 88 -1.60 -7.57 -17.94
CA THR A 88 -1.15 -8.16 -16.67
C THR A 88 -2.11 -9.21 -16.12
N SER A 89 -3.15 -9.62 -16.85
CA SER A 89 -4.22 -10.49 -16.33
C SER A 89 -3.74 -11.87 -15.88
N ALA A 90 -2.58 -12.33 -16.38
CA ALA A 90 -1.96 -13.60 -15.99
C ALA A 90 -0.91 -13.46 -14.88
N VAL A 91 -0.54 -12.23 -14.51
CA VAL A 91 0.54 -11.97 -13.55
C VAL A 91 0.06 -12.28 -12.13
N THR A 92 0.81 -13.12 -11.42
CA THR A 92 0.52 -13.50 -10.04
C THR A 92 1.48 -12.86 -9.04
N ASP A 93 2.70 -12.51 -9.47
CA ASP A 93 3.75 -11.93 -8.61
C ASP A 93 4.27 -10.60 -9.19
N MET A 94 4.06 -9.51 -8.42
CA MET A 94 4.57 -8.16 -8.71
C MET A 94 5.47 -7.63 -7.58
N ARG A 95 5.96 -8.50 -6.70
CA ARG A 95 6.78 -8.09 -5.54
C ARG A 95 7.98 -7.28 -6.00
N ALA A 96 8.23 -6.17 -5.32
CA ALA A 96 9.37 -5.28 -5.54
C ALA A 96 9.61 -4.83 -7.00
N MET A 97 8.59 -4.89 -7.88
CA MET A 97 8.74 -4.63 -9.32
C MET A 97 9.37 -3.26 -9.61
N PHE A 98 8.99 -2.21 -8.87
CA PHE A 98 9.51 -0.84 -8.98
C PHE A 98 10.25 -0.39 -7.71
N TYR A 99 10.77 -1.33 -6.92
CA TYR A 99 11.54 -0.99 -5.72
C TYR A 99 12.72 -0.09 -6.11
N GLY A 100 12.77 1.14 -5.60
CA GLY A 100 13.83 2.10 -5.91
C GLY A 100 13.97 2.42 -7.40
N ALA A 101 12.90 2.30 -8.20
CA ALA A 101 12.83 2.91 -9.52
C ALA A 101 12.48 4.40 -9.32
N ASP A 102 13.49 5.20 -9.03
CA ASP A 102 13.35 6.55 -8.50
C ASP A 102 12.50 7.46 -9.42
N ASP A 103 12.73 7.39 -10.73
CA ASP A 103 12.09 8.25 -11.75
C ASP A 103 10.73 7.70 -12.27
N PHE A 104 10.36 6.47 -11.91
CA PHE A 104 9.18 5.82 -12.50
C PHE A 104 7.87 6.51 -12.07
N ASN A 105 7.15 7.09 -13.04
CA ASN A 105 5.88 7.76 -12.78
C ASN A 105 4.88 7.61 -13.95
N GLN A 106 4.88 6.46 -14.61
CA GLN A 106 4.00 6.20 -15.76
C GLN A 106 2.66 5.59 -15.36
N SER A 107 1.60 5.96 -16.08
CA SER A 107 0.24 5.51 -15.76
C SER A 107 0.10 3.99 -15.95
N ILE A 108 -0.20 3.30 -14.86
CA ILE A 108 -0.42 1.83 -14.79
C ILE A 108 -1.78 1.48 -14.16
N GLY A 109 -2.67 2.45 -14.04
CA GLY A 109 -4.00 2.26 -13.44
C GLY A 109 -4.93 1.32 -14.22
N ALA A 110 -4.60 1.02 -15.48
CA ALA A 110 -5.36 0.14 -16.35
C ALA A 110 -4.96 -1.35 -16.26
N TRP A 111 -3.90 -1.67 -15.50
CA TRP A 111 -3.48 -3.05 -15.30
C TRP A 111 -4.56 -3.88 -14.60
N ASP A 112 -4.74 -5.10 -15.09
CA ASP A 112 -5.53 -6.12 -14.41
C ASP A 112 -4.68 -6.79 -13.34
N THR A 113 -4.99 -6.52 -12.08
CA THR A 113 -4.29 -7.08 -10.92
C THR A 113 -5.07 -8.19 -10.23
N SER A 114 -6.16 -8.68 -10.82
CA SER A 114 -7.09 -9.61 -10.17
C SER A 114 -6.47 -10.97 -9.81
N ALA A 115 -5.40 -11.37 -10.51
CA ALA A 115 -4.64 -12.60 -10.24
C ALA A 115 -3.44 -12.40 -9.31
N VAL A 116 -3.07 -11.15 -8.99
CA VAL A 116 -1.85 -10.83 -8.22
C VAL A 116 -2.05 -11.19 -6.75
N THR A 117 -1.13 -11.98 -6.20
CA THR A 117 -1.15 -12.39 -4.79
C THR A 117 -0.11 -11.67 -3.95
N ASP A 118 0.98 -11.17 -4.55
CA ASP A 118 2.08 -10.48 -3.85
C ASP A 118 2.38 -9.13 -4.51
N MET A 119 2.20 -8.05 -3.74
CA MET A 119 2.56 -6.67 -4.09
C MET A 119 3.55 -6.07 -3.09
N SER A 120 4.20 -6.92 -2.28
CA SER A 120 5.13 -6.48 -1.24
C SER A 120 6.26 -5.65 -1.84
N SER A 121 6.55 -4.52 -1.19
CA SER A 121 7.61 -3.58 -1.59
C SER A 121 7.55 -3.05 -3.03
N MET A 122 6.43 -3.21 -3.75
CA MET A 122 6.33 -2.90 -5.19
C MET A 122 6.79 -1.48 -5.54
N PHE A 123 6.46 -0.48 -4.72
CA PHE A 123 6.86 0.92 -4.87
C PHE A 123 7.73 1.42 -3.71
N TYR A 124 8.41 0.51 -3.01
CA TYR A 124 9.33 0.89 -1.93
C TYR A 124 10.41 1.81 -2.49
N ARG A 125 10.55 3.03 -1.95
CA ARG A 125 11.46 4.08 -2.45
C ARG A 125 11.26 4.48 -3.92
N ALA A 126 10.13 4.19 -4.56
CA ALA A 126 9.78 4.82 -5.84
C ALA A 126 9.38 6.28 -5.57
N TYR A 127 10.36 7.18 -5.59
CA TYR A 127 10.19 8.53 -5.02
C TYR A 127 9.16 9.37 -5.77
N ASP A 128 9.15 9.26 -7.10
CA ASP A 128 8.32 10.10 -7.98
C ASP A 128 6.97 9.49 -8.33
N PHE A 129 6.77 8.20 -8.03
CA PHE A 129 5.54 7.50 -8.37
C PHE A 129 4.30 8.12 -7.70
N ASN A 130 3.37 8.63 -8.51
CA ASN A 130 2.12 9.22 -8.02
C ASN A 130 0.94 9.01 -8.99
N GLN A 131 0.82 7.82 -9.58
CA GLN A 131 -0.21 7.51 -10.57
C GLN A 131 -1.45 6.87 -9.95
N ALA A 132 -2.61 7.16 -10.54
CA ALA A 132 -3.88 6.67 -10.04
C ALA A 132 -4.01 5.15 -10.23
N ILE A 133 -3.99 4.42 -9.12
CA ILE A 133 -4.08 2.95 -9.04
C ILE A 133 -5.27 2.49 -8.19
N GLY A 134 -6.20 3.39 -7.87
CA GLY A 134 -7.37 3.10 -7.05
C GLY A 134 -8.36 2.12 -7.68
N ALA A 135 -8.23 1.85 -8.99
CA ALA A 135 -9.08 0.92 -9.74
C ALA A 135 -8.56 -0.53 -9.75
N TRP A 136 -7.36 -0.79 -9.21
CA TRP A 136 -6.81 -2.14 -9.12
C TRP A 136 -7.70 -3.06 -8.29
N ASN A 137 -7.82 -4.30 -8.76
CA ASN A 137 -8.46 -5.36 -7.99
C ASN A 137 -7.43 -6.02 -7.07
N THR A 138 -7.57 -5.83 -5.76
CA THR A 138 -6.65 -6.36 -4.75
C THR A 138 -7.22 -7.54 -3.97
N SER A 139 -8.37 -8.10 -4.35
CA SER A 139 -9.07 -9.12 -3.55
C SER A 139 -8.27 -10.42 -3.37
N ALA A 140 -7.32 -10.71 -4.26
CA ALA A 140 -6.44 -11.87 -4.19
C ALA A 140 -5.10 -11.60 -3.47
N VAL A 141 -4.78 -10.34 -3.18
CA VAL A 141 -3.48 -9.94 -2.63
C VAL A 141 -3.39 -10.38 -1.17
N THR A 142 -2.33 -11.10 -0.84
CA THR A 142 -2.05 -11.58 0.52
C THR A 142 -0.94 -10.80 1.21
N ASP A 143 -0.08 -10.10 0.46
CA ASP A 143 1.06 -9.32 0.98
C ASP A 143 1.14 -7.93 0.31
N MET A 144 1.11 -6.88 1.14
CA MET A 144 1.32 -5.48 0.79
C MET A 144 2.37 -4.81 1.69
N GLY A 145 3.18 -5.60 2.39
CA GLY A 145 4.24 -5.14 3.27
C GLY A 145 5.17 -4.17 2.54
N PHE A 146 5.47 -3.03 3.16
CA PHE A 146 6.37 -1.99 2.63
C PHE A 146 5.98 -1.38 1.26
N MET A 147 4.80 -1.68 0.69
CA MET A 147 4.44 -1.38 -0.70
C MET A 147 4.71 0.06 -1.12
N PHE A 148 4.41 1.05 -0.27
CA PHE A 148 4.65 2.48 -0.52
C PHE A 148 5.63 3.11 0.48
N SER A 149 6.40 2.30 1.20
CA SER A 149 7.33 2.85 2.18
C SER A 149 8.39 3.68 1.46
N TYR A 150 8.64 4.90 1.96
CA TYR A 150 9.48 5.92 1.33
C TYR A 150 9.04 6.39 -0.08
N ALA A 151 7.85 6.03 -0.59
CA ALA A 151 7.29 6.62 -1.80
C ALA A 151 6.81 8.05 -1.49
N LYS A 152 7.70 9.03 -1.69
CA LYS A 152 7.52 10.40 -1.14
C LYS A 152 6.39 11.15 -1.82
N ALA A 153 6.22 11.00 -3.14
CA ALA A 153 5.21 11.71 -3.92
C ALA A 153 3.81 11.09 -3.85
N PHE A 154 3.71 9.79 -3.48
CA PHE A 154 2.46 9.05 -3.57
C PHE A 154 1.37 9.61 -2.63
N ASN A 155 0.26 10.05 -3.23
CA ASN A 155 -0.90 10.57 -2.50
C ASN A 155 -2.26 10.21 -3.13
N GLN A 156 -2.29 9.19 -3.98
CA GLN A 156 -3.48 8.79 -4.71
C GLN A 156 -4.50 8.06 -3.83
N ALA A 157 -5.77 8.13 -4.23
CA ALA A 157 -6.86 7.46 -3.54
C ALA A 157 -6.84 5.95 -3.83
N ILE A 158 -6.74 5.15 -2.78
CA ILE A 158 -6.74 3.68 -2.80
C ILE A 158 -7.78 3.09 -1.84
N GLY A 159 -8.75 3.90 -1.40
CA GLY A 159 -9.76 3.49 -0.42
C GLY A 159 -10.77 2.46 -0.93
N ALA A 160 -10.72 2.12 -2.22
CA ALA A 160 -11.58 1.11 -2.85
C ALA A 160 -10.95 -0.29 -2.87
N TRP A 161 -9.68 -0.43 -2.47
CA TRP A 161 -8.99 -1.71 -2.44
C TRP A 161 -9.64 -2.67 -1.44
N ASP A 162 -9.86 -3.92 -1.88
CA ASP A 162 -10.26 -5.02 -1.01
C ASP A 162 -9.02 -5.59 -0.33
N THR A 163 -8.98 -5.48 0.99
CA THR A 163 -7.84 -5.91 1.80
C THR A 163 -8.18 -7.12 2.67
N SER A 164 -9.29 -7.81 2.39
CA SER A 164 -9.79 -8.90 3.24
C SER A 164 -8.91 -10.15 3.23
N ALA A 165 -8.16 -10.38 2.15
CA ALA A 165 -7.20 -11.48 2.01
C ALA A 165 -5.79 -11.15 2.50
N VAL A 166 -5.50 -9.87 2.77
CA VAL A 166 -4.14 -9.41 3.12
C VAL A 166 -3.77 -9.88 4.52
N THR A 167 -2.63 -10.56 4.61
CA THR A 167 -2.05 -11.06 5.86
C THR A 167 -0.88 -10.20 6.35
N ASP A 168 -0.21 -9.47 5.47
CA ASP A 168 0.86 -8.52 5.81
C ASP A 168 0.64 -7.15 5.16
N MET A 169 0.64 -6.11 6.00
CA MET A 169 0.63 -4.68 5.62
C MET A 169 1.69 -3.88 6.39
N GLY A 170 2.66 -4.58 6.97
CA GLY A 170 3.72 -4.00 7.78
C GLY A 170 4.41 -2.87 7.03
N TYR A 171 4.51 -1.70 7.66
CA TYR A 171 5.22 -0.54 7.12
C TYR A 171 4.75 -0.05 5.74
N MET A 172 3.54 -0.41 5.28
CA MET A 172 3.05 -0.09 3.92
C MET A 172 3.23 1.39 3.53
N PHE A 173 3.02 2.33 4.47
CA PHE A 173 3.19 3.77 4.28
C PHE A 173 4.27 4.39 5.17
N ASP A 174 5.21 3.59 5.68
CA ASP A 174 6.28 4.14 6.52
C ASP A 174 7.11 5.14 5.71
N ASN A 175 7.31 6.36 6.25
CA ASN A 175 8.00 7.46 5.57
C ASN A 175 7.39 7.94 4.23
N ALA A 176 6.14 7.59 3.90
CA ALA A 176 5.41 8.11 2.72
C ALA A 176 4.84 9.52 2.96
N LYS A 177 5.66 10.57 2.76
CA LYS A 177 5.39 11.93 3.26
C LYS A 177 4.06 12.53 2.77
N GLU A 178 3.80 12.55 1.46
CA GLU A 178 2.62 13.21 0.89
C GLU A 178 1.30 12.51 1.26
N PHE A 179 1.34 11.19 1.48
CA PHE A 179 0.18 10.42 1.90
C PHE A 179 -0.39 10.92 3.25
N TYR A 180 0.47 11.33 4.19
CA TYR A 180 0.04 11.88 5.48
C TYR A 180 -0.48 13.32 5.39
N VAL A 181 0.03 14.13 4.45
CA VAL A 181 -0.33 15.55 4.31
C VAL A 181 -1.77 15.71 3.81
N GLN A 182 -2.24 14.85 2.91
CA GLN A 182 -3.64 14.91 2.43
C GLN A 182 -4.65 14.58 3.54
N ARG A 183 -4.29 13.69 4.47
CA ARG A 183 -5.20 13.28 5.55
C ARG A 183 -5.41 14.37 6.60
N SER A 184 -4.44 15.26 6.79
CA SER A 184 -4.54 16.39 7.72
C SER A 184 -5.30 17.60 7.15
N ARG A 185 -5.38 17.74 5.81
CA ARG A 185 -6.13 18.83 5.14
C ARG A 185 -7.65 18.66 5.13
N LYS A 186 -8.18 17.46 5.43
CA LYS A 186 -9.63 17.19 5.46
C LYS A 186 -10.34 17.65 6.73
N PHE A 187 -9.65 18.22 7.70
CA PHE A 187 -10.27 18.94 8.80
C PHE A 187 -10.20 20.43 8.52
N PRO A 188 -11.27 21.08 8.02
CA PRO A 188 -11.32 22.53 8.09
C PRO A 188 -11.17 22.92 9.56
N SER A 189 -10.14 23.71 9.85
CA SER A 189 -10.02 24.39 11.13
C SER A 189 -11.26 25.28 11.28
N ALA A 190 -12.26 24.80 12.02
CA ALA A 190 -13.35 25.64 12.45
C ALA A 190 -12.75 26.63 13.45
N THR A 191 -12.38 27.82 12.96
CA THR A 191 -12.08 28.94 13.85
C THR A 191 -13.42 29.34 14.46
N VAL A 192 -13.66 28.88 15.69
CA VAL A 192 -14.78 29.40 16.49
C VAL A 192 -14.41 30.84 16.85
N PRO A 193 -15.18 31.86 16.43
CA PRO A 193 -14.90 33.23 16.85
C PRO A 193 -15.21 33.33 18.35
N GLY A 194 -14.17 33.57 19.15
CA GLY A 194 -14.24 34.08 20.52
C GLY A 194 -15.12 33.31 21.50
N GLY A 195 -14.49 32.45 22.30
CA GLY A 195 -15.11 31.95 23.54
C GLY A 195 -14.55 30.61 23.97
N GLU A 196 -13.95 30.58 25.17
CA GLU A 196 -13.58 29.35 25.87
C GLU A 196 -14.76 28.38 25.90
N LEU A 197 -14.57 27.13 25.46
CA LEU A 197 -15.55 26.07 25.70
C LEU A 197 -15.27 25.45 27.07
N PRO A 198 -16.18 25.57 28.05
CA PRO A 198 -16.06 24.84 29.30
C PRO A 198 -16.26 23.34 29.03
N CYS A 199 -15.52 22.55 29.78
CA CYS A 199 -15.50 21.10 29.68
C CYS A 199 -16.89 20.51 30.03
N ARG A 200 -17.49 19.80 29.06
CA ARG A 200 -18.74 18.99 29.07
C ARG A 200 -20.09 19.73 29.02
N GLN A 201 -20.84 19.47 27.96
CA GLN A 201 -22.09 18.67 28.00
C GLN A 201 -22.43 18.11 26.61
N ARG A 202 -23.07 16.93 26.58
CA ARG A 202 -23.46 16.22 25.35
C ARG A 202 -24.39 17.08 24.48
N THR A 203 -24.01 17.34 23.24
CA THR A 203 -24.94 17.78 22.19
C THR A 203 -24.99 16.73 21.09
N ARG A 204 -26.21 16.30 20.74
CA ARG A 204 -26.47 15.52 19.52
C ARG A 204 -25.97 16.34 18.33
N LEU A 205 -25.20 15.72 17.44
CA LEU A 205 -25.03 16.26 16.10
C LEU A 205 -26.41 16.34 15.41
N PRO A 206 -26.77 17.46 14.77
CA PRO A 206 -27.96 17.53 13.96
C PRO A 206 -27.81 16.58 12.77
N ALA A 207 -28.90 15.88 12.43
CA ALA A 207 -28.98 15.10 11.20
C ALA A 207 -28.77 16.03 10.00
N LEU A 208 -27.83 15.68 9.12
CA LEU A 208 -27.70 16.36 7.83
C LEU A 208 -28.95 16.07 6.98
N PRO A 209 -29.51 17.07 6.28
CA PRO A 209 -30.74 16.91 5.53
C PRO A 209 -30.53 16.05 4.27
N ASN A 210 -31.57 15.28 3.99
CA ASN A 210 -31.76 14.44 2.80
C ASN A 210 -31.27 15.10 1.49
N GLN A 211 -30.51 14.34 0.70
CA GLN A 211 -30.71 14.30 -0.74
C GLN A 211 -30.99 12.85 -1.15
N SER A 212 -32.28 12.57 -1.36
CA SER A 212 -32.83 11.40 -2.03
C SER A 212 -32.56 11.55 -3.54
N VAL A 213 -32.29 10.52 -4.35
CA VAL A 213 -33.24 9.57 -4.98
C VAL A 213 -32.35 8.63 -5.83
N LEU A 214 -32.36 7.30 -5.70
CA LEU A 214 -33.17 6.38 -6.52
C LEU A 214 -33.26 4.97 -5.88
N LEU A 215 -34.50 4.56 -5.60
CA LEU A 215 -35.08 3.20 -5.65
C LEU A 215 -34.39 1.99 -4.96
N GLY A 216 -34.90 1.65 -3.77
CA GLY A 216 -35.61 0.37 -3.59
C GLY A 216 -34.91 -0.83 -2.93
N ARG A 217 -34.78 -0.84 -1.59
CA ARG A 217 -35.27 -1.91 -0.68
C ARG A 217 -34.87 -1.62 0.78
N ARG A 218 -35.83 -1.78 1.68
CA ARG A 218 -35.75 -1.47 3.12
C ARG A 218 -34.93 -2.53 3.87
N VAL A 219 -33.98 -2.11 4.71
CA VAL A 219 -33.62 -2.82 5.95
C VAL A 219 -33.47 -1.78 7.06
N ALA A 220 -34.38 -1.83 8.03
CA ALA A 220 -34.41 -0.94 9.19
C ALA A 220 -33.49 -1.47 10.29
N LEU A 221 -32.47 -0.70 10.70
CA LEU A 221 -31.71 -0.98 11.92
C LEU A 221 -32.33 -0.18 13.09
N ARG A 222 -33.03 -0.88 13.98
CA ARG A 222 -33.45 -0.36 15.30
C ARG A 222 -32.22 -0.19 16.19
N ALA A 223 -31.97 1.02 16.67
CA ALA A 223 -30.98 1.29 17.70
C ALA A 223 -31.50 0.82 19.08
N LEU A 224 -30.79 -0.13 19.69
CA LEU A 224 -31.00 -0.58 21.06
C LEU A 224 -30.41 0.45 22.05
N GLN A 225 -31.30 1.11 22.78
CA GLN A 225 -31.00 1.77 24.04
C GLN A 225 -30.82 0.70 25.13
N SER A 226 -29.60 0.50 25.63
CA SER A 226 -29.40 0.05 27.01
C SER A 226 -28.04 0.53 27.51
N GLY A 227 -28.09 1.36 28.55
CA GLY A 227 -26.92 1.88 29.21
C GLY A 227 -26.28 0.84 30.14
N ARG A 228 -24.94 0.86 30.17
CA ARG A 228 -24.03 0.70 31.33
C ARG A 228 -22.67 0.28 30.79
N GLY A 229 -21.78 1.25 30.64
CA GLY A 229 -20.35 1.04 30.37
C GLY A 229 -19.58 2.17 31.02
N ALA A 230 -18.71 1.84 31.96
CA ALA A 230 -17.88 2.78 32.70
C ALA A 230 -16.93 3.51 31.73
N PHE A 231 -17.06 4.83 31.60
CA PHE A 231 -16.10 5.66 30.88
C PHE A 231 -15.01 6.08 31.86
N ALA A 232 -13.84 5.45 31.80
CA ALA A 232 -12.65 5.96 32.47
C ALA A 232 -12.24 7.30 31.82
N ARG A 233 -12.03 8.34 32.65
CA ARG A 233 -11.43 9.60 32.20
C ARG A 233 -9.95 9.33 31.90
N SER A 234 -9.50 9.63 30.68
CA SER A 234 -8.09 9.79 30.36
C SER A 234 -7.84 11.24 29.93
N GLY A 235 -7.21 12.02 30.79
CA GLY A 235 -6.58 13.28 30.42
C GLY A 235 -5.07 13.05 30.34
N CYS A 236 -4.40 13.63 29.34
CA CYS A 236 -2.94 13.72 29.36
C CYS A 236 -2.54 14.73 30.45
N LEU A 237 -1.70 14.30 31.40
CA LEU A 237 -1.06 15.21 32.35
C LEU A 237 0.03 16.00 31.59
N PRO A 238 0.15 17.32 31.78
CA PRO A 238 1.20 18.09 31.12
C PRO A 238 2.57 17.70 31.68
N GLY A 239 3.51 17.35 30.79
CA GLY A 239 4.94 17.20 31.12
C GLY A 239 5.53 15.79 31.14
N VAL A 240 4.81 14.74 30.69
CA VAL A 240 5.37 13.37 30.64
C VAL A 240 5.37 12.84 29.20
N PRO A 241 6.53 12.50 28.61
CA PRO A 241 6.58 11.78 27.34
C PRO A 241 6.32 10.29 27.64
N THR A 242 5.07 9.84 27.55
CA THR A 242 4.76 8.40 27.59
C THR A 242 3.97 7.99 26.37
N THR A 243 4.57 7.12 25.56
CA THR A 243 3.89 6.34 24.54
C THR A 243 3.01 5.31 25.27
N ALA A 244 1.70 5.55 25.35
CA ALA A 244 0.76 4.61 25.94
C ALA A 244 -0.15 4.03 24.86
N VAL A 245 0.08 2.76 24.51
CA VAL A 245 -0.85 1.97 23.70
C VAL A 245 -1.91 1.40 24.64
N ARG A 246 -3.19 1.68 24.40
CA ARG A 246 -4.29 1.04 25.13
C ARG A 246 -5.28 0.41 24.17
N THR A 247 -5.61 -0.86 24.41
CA THR A 247 -6.63 -1.62 23.71
C THR A 247 -8.01 -1.37 24.33
N PHE A 248 -9.01 -1.08 23.50
CA PHE A 248 -10.42 -1.04 23.90
C PHE A 248 -11.16 -2.18 23.20
N GLN A 249 -11.75 -3.09 23.96
CA GLN A 249 -12.70 -4.07 23.45
C GLN A 249 -14.13 -3.64 23.78
N GLY A 250 -14.87 -3.19 22.77
CA GLY A 250 -16.33 -3.12 22.82
C GLY A 250 -16.91 -4.43 22.30
N ARG A 251 -17.87 -5.04 23.02
CA ARG A 251 -18.54 -6.25 22.54
C ARG A 251 -19.26 -5.97 21.21
N GLY A 252 -18.87 -6.66 20.14
CA GLY A 252 -19.59 -6.69 18.86
C GLY A 252 -19.09 -5.79 17.73
N LEU A 253 -17.90 -5.19 17.83
CA LEU A 253 -17.24 -4.48 16.72
C LEU A 253 -15.80 -5.02 16.55
N PRO A 254 -15.22 -5.02 15.33
CA PRO A 254 -13.82 -5.39 15.13
C PRO A 254 -12.92 -4.50 15.99
N ALA A 255 -11.89 -5.11 16.59
CA ALA A 255 -10.98 -4.44 17.52
C ALA A 255 -10.35 -3.20 16.87
N MET A 256 -10.64 -2.03 17.45
CA MET A 256 -10.12 -0.75 16.98
C MET A 256 -8.81 -0.47 17.72
N TRP A 257 -7.72 -0.22 16.99
CA TRP A 257 -6.44 0.12 17.59
C TRP A 257 -6.35 1.63 17.77
N LEU A 258 -6.41 2.08 19.02
CA LEU A 258 -6.28 3.50 19.35
C LEU A 258 -4.83 3.80 19.76
N SER A 259 -4.07 4.40 18.84
CA SER A 259 -2.75 4.95 19.15
C SER A 259 -2.88 6.44 19.47
N ILE A 260 -2.73 6.81 20.74
CA ILE A 260 -2.76 8.20 21.19
C ILE A 260 -1.32 8.71 21.27
N HIS A 261 -0.96 9.63 20.38
CA HIS A 261 0.34 10.32 20.44
C HIS A 261 0.16 11.70 21.05
N CYS A 262 0.44 11.85 22.35
CA CYS A 262 0.17 13.08 23.08
C CYS A 262 1.15 14.24 22.82
N ASN A 263 2.14 14.10 21.91
CA ASN A 263 3.14 15.15 21.68
C ASN A 263 2.74 16.22 20.63
N ARG A 264 1.56 16.10 20.01
CA ARG A 264 1.07 17.08 19.01
C ARG A 264 -0.41 17.44 19.09
N GLY A 265 -1.12 17.04 20.16
CA GLY A 265 -2.54 17.37 20.31
C GLY A 265 -3.48 16.68 19.31
N TYR A 266 -3.04 15.59 18.66
CA TYR A 266 -3.85 14.81 17.73
C TYR A 266 -4.13 13.41 18.29
N VAL A 267 -5.34 12.91 18.04
CA VAL A 267 -5.74 11.53 18.32
C VAL A 267 -5.86 10.80 16.99
N HIS A 268 -5.05 9.75 16.78
CA HIS A 268 -5.15 8.91 15.59
C HIS A 268 -6.08 7.72 15.88
N LEU A 269 -7.19 7.64 15.17
CA LEU A 269 -8.03 6.44 15.12
C LEU A 269 -7.55 5.59 13.95
N VAL A 270 -6.91 4.46 14.25
CA VAL A 270 -6.54 3.46 13.26
C VAL A 270 -7.49 2.28 13.42
N ALA A 271 -8.31 2.03 12.41
CA ALA A 271 -9.08 0.80 12.32
C ALA A 271 -8.36 -0.15 11.35
N PRO A 272 -7.58 -1.13 11.83
CA PRO A 272 -7.23 -2.27 11.02
C PRO A 272 -8.39 -3.26 11.08
N GLY A 273 -9.08 -3.44 9.95
CA GLY A 273 -9.92 -4.60 9.77
C GLY A 273 -9.02 -5.82 9.62
N GLY A 274 -8.97 -6.67 10.65
CA GLY A 274 -8.42 -8.04 10.58
C GLY A 274 -6.94 -8.18 10.93
N PHE A 275 -6.65 -8.56 12.17
CA PHE A 275 -5.47 -9.36 12.49
C PHE A 275 -5.93 -10.50 13.40
N CYS A 276 -5.80 -11.73 12.90
CA CYS A 276 -5.70 -12.93 13.72
C CYS A 276 -4.21 -13.29 13.78
N PHE A 277 -3.59 -13.19 14.95
CA PHE A 277 -2.39 -13.97 15.24
C PHE A 277 -2.65 -14.83 16.46
N GLY A 278 -2.56 -16.15 16.26
CA GLY A 278 -2.62 -17.14 17.31
C GLY A 278 -1.34 -17.12 18.13
N ALA A 279 -1.50 -17.10 19.45
CA ALA A 279 -0.51 -17.63 20.37
C ALA A 279 -1.20 -18.73 21.18
N ARG A 280 -1.00 -19.99 20.77
CA ARG A 280 -1.16 -21.13 21.67
C ARG A 280 0.06 -21.16 22.58
N GLY A 281 -0.15 -21.38 23.88
CA GLY A 281 0.91 -21.80 24.78
C GLY A 281 0.94 -21.09 26.12
N THR A 282 -0.15 -21.21 26.87
CA THR A 282 -0.21 -20.93 28.31
C THR A 282 0.77 -21.82 29.08
N GLY A 283 1.62 -21.22 29.91
CA GLY A 283 2.37 -21.87 30.98
C GLY A 283 2.16 -21.10 32.28
N CYS A 284 1.51 -21.74 33.23
CA CYS A 284 1.02 -21.22 34.51
C CYS A 284 2.10 -20.64 35.44
N GLY A 285 1.67 -19.77 36.37
CA GLY A 285 2.06 -19.93 37.78
C GLY A 285 2.87 -18.82 38.46
N ALA A 286 2.20 -17.72 38.83
CA ALA A 286 2.23 -17.08 40.17
C ALA A 286 3.60 -16.55 40.74
N PRO A 287 3.62 -15.81 41.88
CA PRO A 287 4.34 -14.53 41.96
C PRO A 287 5.54 -14.54 42.92
N ALA A 288 6.38 -13.48 42.88
CA ALA A 288 6.92 -12.74 44.03
C ALA A 288 8.32 -12.15 43.78
N LEU A 289 8.56 -10.99 44.45
CA LEU A 289 9.84 -10.40 44.87
C LEU A 289 10.75 -9.91 43.71
N GLY A 290 11.04 -8.62 43.55
CA GLY A 290 11.55 -7.71 44.57
C GLY A 290 13.07 -7.87 44.67
N ILE A 291 13.84 -6.97 44.05
CA ILE A 291 15.02 -6.26 44.56
C ILE A 291 15.68 -5.46 43.42
N THR A 292 16.01 -4.23 43.77
CA THR A 292 16.82 -3.23 43.08
C THR A 292 18.27 -3.67 42.82
N GLN A 293 18.78 -3.39 41.62
CA GLN A 293 19.77 -2.32 41.34
C GLN A 293 19.78 -2.07 39.83
#